data_AF-A0A085Z6G6-F1
#
_entry.id   AF-A0A085Z6G6-F1
#
_cell.length_a   1.000
_cell.length_b   1.000
_cell.length_c   1.000
_cell.angle_alpha   90.00
_cell.angle_beta   90.00
_cell.angle_gamma   90.00
#
_symmetry.space_group_name_H-M   'P 1'
#
loop_
_entity.id
_entity.type
_entity.pdbx_description
1 polymer ?
#
loop_
_entity_poly.entity_id
_entity_poly.type
_entity_poly.pdbx_seq_one_letter_code
_entity_poly.pdbx_strand_id
1 'polypeptide(L)'
;MTKKLLIVVLTGLFSTTAFAADLYVRNAGAGGAYSTVSAAIAAASNGDRIIIQPKTNGTAYVENLTINKSLTFVSETNYNRYFIQGTITINPAAGRVVTISSLSSGNFTTYNVVTSGATTGGRTTINLYNCYLNNVNTNQANTTTNISGCTVLGTITLSHGRATSNKAQYINVYSPTTDTSPATSDIELYGNKSDFGISNNQSNYNFKFYNNFCAGFFVYAIKTGSANEIINNTVYNPNPGDLGPFHINLNNGNTGNIAIMNNAASFVAGATDVCIKNNNNATVTATYNLFTNAFVTEGAMIQSNNSGSVNMNFNNTEYTISGMNANAGNPAVSYTDLDLTRNDAGHYGGSNSWANYWPADSGGKPQVNYLLTPRTISSGTLDISGSGFSK
;
A
#
# COMPACT_ATOMS: atom_id res chain seq x y z
N MET A 1 29.12 -46.39 -31.37
CA MET A 1 28.55 -45.81 -30.12
C MET A 1 27.85 -44.45 -30.32
N THR A 2 27.55 -44.02 -31.55
CA THR A 2 27.06 -42.65 -31.84
C THR A 2 25.54 -42.48 -31.88
N LYS A 3 24.75 -43.56 -32.00
CA LYS A 3 23.28 -43.47 -32.07
C LYS A 3 22.57 -43.41 -30.71
N LYS A 4 23.21 -43.87 -29.62
CA LYS A 4 22.64 -43.83 -28.27
C LYS A 4 22.77 -42.46 -27.57
N LEU A 5 23.73 -41.64 -28.01
CA LEU A 5 23.95 -40.29 -27.47
C LEU A 5 22.89 -39.29 -27.95
N LEU A 6 22.33 -39.51 -29.15
CA LEU A 6 21.34 -38.61 -29.75
C LEU A 6 19.97 -38.63 -29.03
N ILE A 7 19.59 -39.79 -28.46
CA ILE A 7 18.29 -39.95 -27.78
C ILE A 7 18.28 -39.30 -26.38
N VAL A 8 19.42 -39.27 -25.70
CA VAL A 8 19.58 -38.61 -24.38
C VAL A 8 19.59 -37.08 -24.53
N VAL A 9 20.12 -36.55 -25.63
CA VAL A 9 20.09 -35.11 -25.92
C VAL A 9 18.69 -34.64 -26.32
N LEU A 10 17.91 -35.45 -27.04
CA LEU A 10 16.55 -35.08 -27.45
C LEU A 10 15.53 -35.14 -26.30
N THR A 11 15.74 -36.00 -25.28
CA THR A 11 14.93 -35.99 -24.04
C THR A 11 15.25 -34.82 -23.11
N GLY A 12 16.43 -34.20 -23.24
CA GLY A 12 16.77 -32.95 -22.54
C GLY A 12 16.23 -31.68 -23.22
N LEU A 13 15.90 -31.74 -24.52
CA LEU A 13 15.36 -30.60 -25.27
C LEU A 13 13.86 -30.38 -25.08
N PHE A 14 13.12 -31.40 -24.63
CA PHE A 14 11.77 -31.20 -24.09
C PHE A 14 11.88 -30.79 -22.62
N SER A 15 12.51 -29.65 -22.36
CA SER A 15 12.26 -28.95 -21.11
C SER A 15 10.77 -28.63 -21.11
N THR A 16 10.02 -29.44 -20.36
CA THR A 16 8.59 -29.27 -20.15
C THR A 16 8.38 -27.80 -19.81
N THR A 17 7.66 -27.07 -20.65
CA THR A 17 7.03 -25.83 -20.24
C THR A 17 6.12 -26.24 -19.08
N ALA A 18 6.60 -26.06 -17.85
CA ALA A 18 5.80 -26.33 -16.67
C ALA A 18 4.63 -25.34 -16.73
N PHE A 19 3.48 -25.83 -17.16
CA PHE A 19 2.24 -25.07 -17.09
C PHE A 19 1.96 -24.82 -15.62
N ALA A 20 1.61 -23.58 -15.29
CA ALA A 20 1.12 -23.25 -13.96
C ALA A 20 -0.04 -24.20 -13.61
N ALA A 21 0.15 -25.01 -12.57
CA ALA A 21 -0.83 -25.96 -12.11
C ALA A 21 -1.75 -25.32 -11.06
N ASP A 22 -2.96 -25.86 -10.97
CA ASP A 22 -3.91 -25.53 -9.91
C ASP A 22 -3.90 -26.62 -8.84
N LEU A 23 -3.47 -26.27 -7.64
CA LEU A 23 -3.43 -27.16 -6.49
C LEU A 23 -4.58 -26.78 -5.56
N TYR A 24 -5.56 -27.68 -5.42
CA TYR A 24 -6.71 -27.47 -4.55
C TYR A 24 -6.38 -27.87 -3.11
N VAL A 25 -6.78 -27.04 -2.16
CA VAL A 25 -6.72 -27.33 -0.72
C VAL A 25 -8.14 -27.35 -0.18
N ARG A 26 -8.56 -28.48 0.39
CA ARG A 26 -9.90 -28.68 0.95
C ARG A 26 -9.83 -29.39 2.28
N ASN A 27 -10.88 -29.22 3.09
CA ASN A 27 -10.96 -29.85 4.40
C ASN A 27 -10.80 -31.38 4.28
N ALA A 28 -9.88 -31.95 5.07
CA ALA A 28 -9.52 -33.38 5.05
C ALA A 28 -9.11 -33.95 3.66
N GLY A 29 -8.72 -33.10 2.71
CA GLY A 29 -8.32 -33.54 1.37
C GLY A 29 -9.48 -34.03 0.48
N ALA A 30 -10.69 -33.52 0.71
CA ALA A 30 -11.89 -33.92 -0.01
C ALA A 30 -11.71 -33.86 -1.54
N GLY A 31 -12.10 -34.93 -2.24
CA GLY A 31 -12.00 -35.03 -3.70
C GLY A 31 -10.56 -35.19 -4.23
N GLY A 32 -9.62 -35.65 -3.40
CA GLY A 32 -8.21 -35.83 -3.78
C GLY A 32 -7.37 -34.55 -3.68
N ALA A 33 -7.92 -33.50 -3.06
CA ALA A 33 -7.22 -32.26 -2.77
C ALA A 33 -6.17 -32.41 -1.66
N TYR A 34 -5.28 -31.43 -1.52
CA TYR A 34 -4.40 -31.34 -0.37
C TYR A 34 -5.21 -31.01 0.90
N SER A 35 -4.84 -31.62 2.02
CA SER A 35 -5.50 -31.38 3.31
C SER A 35 -4.97 -30.14 4.05
N THR A 36 -3.81 -29.62 3.66
CA THR A 36 -3.16 -28.42 4.21
C THR A 36 -2.58 -27.57 3.10
N VAL A 37 -2.43 -26.27 3.36
CA VAL A 37 -1.80 -25.34 2.42
C VAL A 37 -0.31 -25.60 2.33
N SER A 38 0.35 -25.98 3.43
CA SER A 38 1.77 -26.35 3.45
C SER A 38 2.08 -27.54 2.54
N ALA A 39 1.22 -28.56 2.50
CA ALA A 39 1.38 -29.70 1.60
C ALA A 39 1.27 -29.27 0.12
N ALA A 40 0.32 -28.38 -0.20
CA ALA A 40 0.21 -27.80 -1.54
C ALA A 40 1.43 -26.96 -1.90
N ILE A 41 1.96 -26.12 -1.00
CA ILE A 41 3.19 -25.36 -1.21
C ILE A 41 4.38 -26.29 -1.48
N ALA A 42 4.50 -27.39 -0.75
CA ALA A 42 5.58 -28.36 -0.93
C ALA A 42 5.54 -28.97 -2.35
N ALA A 43 4.36 -29.35 -2.82
CA ALA A 43 4.15 -29.93 -4.14
C ALA A 43 4.21 -28.92 -5.31
N ALA A 44 3.95 -27.65 -5.05
CA ALA A 44 3.90 -26.61 -6.08
C ALA A 44 5.27 -26.31 -6.71
N SER A 45 5.24 -25.78 -7.93
CA SER A 45 6.35 -25.17 -8.67
C SER A 45 6.16 -23.66 -8.81
N ASN A 46 7.18 -22.94 -9.27
CA ASN A 46 7.03 -21.51 -9.55
C ASN A 46 5.97 -21.28 -10.64
N GLY A 47 5.05 -20.35 -10.40
CA GLY A 47 3.94 -20.01 -11.29
C GLY A 47 2.61 -20.65 -10.90
N ASP A 48 2.61 -21.67 -10.04
CA ASP A 48 1.39 -22.40 -9.67
C ASP A 48 0.41 -21.55 -8.85
N ARG A 49 -0.86 -21.96 -8.91
CA ARG A 49 -1.95 -21.42 -8.10
C ARG A 49 -2.38 -22.42 -7.04
N ILE A 50 -2.55 -21.96 -5.82
CA ILE A 50 -3.11 -22.72 -4.71
C ILE A 50 -4.51 -22.18 -4.44
N ILE A 51 -5.51 -23.02 -4.73
CA ILE A 51 -6.94 -22.69 -4.63
C ILE A 51 -7.45 -23.28 -3.32
N ILE A 52 -7.83 -22.44 -2.37
CA ILE A 52 -8.11 -22.84 -0.99
C ILE A 52 -9.59 -22.71 -0.70
N GLN A 53 -10.24 -23.81 -0.34
CA GLN A 53 -11.63 -23.79 0.11
C GLN A 53 -11.73 -23.19 1.53
N PRO A 54 -12.51 -22.12 1.74
CA PRO A 54 -12.92 -21.72 3.07
C PRO A 54 -13.65 -22.89 3.75
N LYS A 55 -13.23 -23.28 4.97
CA LYS A 55 -13.88 -24.40 5.65
C LYS A 55 -15.33 -24.04 5.96
N THR A 56 -16.26 -24.94 5.65
CA THR A 56 -17.70 -24.70 5.77
C THR A 56 -18.15 -24.34 7.19
N ASN A 57 -17.44 -24.82 8.21
CA ASN A 57 -17.70 -24.51 9.61
C ASN A 57 -17.02 -23.20 10.09
N GLY A 58 -16.41 -22.42 9.18
CA GLY A 58 -15.71 -21.18 9.49
C GLY A 58 -14.36 -21.35 10.21
N THR A 59 -13.90 -22.58 10.42
CA THR A 59 -12.64 -22.84 11.12
C THR A 59 -11.42 -22.54 10.24
N ALA A 60 -10.29 -22.29 10.88
CA ALA A 60 -9.03 -22.04 10.19
C ALA A 60 -8.33 -23.33 9.73
N TYR A 61 -7.48 -23.21 8.72
CA TYR A 61 -6.32 -24.09 8.58
C TYR A 61 -5.27 -23.63 9.60
N VAL A 62 -4.99 -24.47 10.59
CA VAL A 62 -4.08 -24.16 11.70
C VAL A 62 -2.68 -24.60 11.30
N GLU A 63 -1.92 -23.70 10.71
CA GLU A 63 -0.58 -23.95 10.20
C GLU A 63 0.19 -22.65 10.00
N ASN A 64 1.51 -22.68 10.20
CA ASN A 64 2.40 -21.63 9.70
C ASN A 64 2.77 -21.93 8.26
N LEU A 65 2.86 -20.90 7.43
CA LEU A 65 3.21 -21.06 6.01
C LEU A 65 4.60 -20.50 5.75
N THR A 66 5.39 -21.24 4.96
CA THR A 66 6.67 -20.78 4.42
C THR A 66 6.58 -20.78 2.90
N ILE A 67 6.53 -19.61 2.29
CA ILE A 67 6.41 -19.42 0.85
C ILE A 67 7.79 -19.10 0.27
N ASN A 68 8.37 -20.08 -0.41
CA ASN A 68 9.70 -20.02 -1.02
C ASN A 68 9.67 -20.19 -2.55
N LYS A 69 8.51 -19.98 -3.17
CA LYS A 69 8.27 -20.08 -4.61
C LYS A 69 7.41 -18.91 -5.07
N SER A 70 7.42 -18.59 -6.35
CA SER A 70 6.46 -17.65 -6.94
C SER A 70 5.11 -18.36 -7.04
N LEU A 71 4.13 -17.96 -6.23
CA LEU A 71 2.85 -18.65 -6.10
C LEU A 71 1.70 -17.66 -6.01
N THR A 72 0.52 -18.09 -6.46
CA THR A 72 -0.73 -17.35 -6.29
C THR A 72 -1.69 -18.11 -5.38
N PHE A 73 -2.21 -17.48 -4.34
CA PHE A 73 -3.16 -18.06 -3.39
C PHE A 73 -4.51 -17.36 -3.55
N VAL A 74 -5.56 -18.14 -3.81
CA VAL A 74 -6.91 -17.63 -4.03
C VAL A 74 -7.93 -18.46 -3.26
N SER A 75 -9.05 -17.85 -2.91
CA SER A 75 -10.20 -18.59 -2.39
C SER A 75 -10.88 -19.39 -3.49
N GLU A 76 -11.28 -20.63 -3.19
CA GLU A 76 -12.12 -21.44 -4.08
C GLU A 76 -13.55 -20.88 -4.19
N THR A 77 -14.01 -20.18 -3.15
CA THR A 77 -15.37 -19.65 -3.09
C THR A 77 -15.35 -18.14 -3.26
N ASN A 78 -16.01 -17.67 -4.32
CA ASN A 78 -16.15 -16.24 -4.60
C ASN A 78 -16.65 -15.47 -3.38
N TYR A 79 -16.10 -14.27 -3.18
CA TYR A 79 -16.47 -13.36 -2.09
C TYR A 79 -16.25 -13.89 -0.66
N ASN A 80 -15.64 -15.07 -0.50
CA ASN A 80 -15.38 -15.67 0.80
C ASN A 80 -13.88 -15.77 1.04
N ARG A 81 -13.45 -15.42 2.25
CA ARG A 81 -12.05 -15.54 2.63
C ARG A 81 -11.74 -16.95 3.13
N TYR A 82 -10.61 -17.52 2.71
CA TYR A 82 -10.05 -18.67 3.41
C TYR A 82 -9.29 -18.19 4.65
N PHE A 83 -9.28 -19.01 5.70
CA PHE A 83 -8.75 -18.62 7.00
C PHE A 83 -7.52 -19.45 7.35
N ILE A 84 -6.37 -18.79 7.50
CA ILE A 84 -5.14 -19.37 8.03
C ILE A 84 -4.91 -18.86 9.46
N GLN A 85 -4.74 -19.77 10.41
CA GLN A 85 -4.36 -19.46 11.77
C GLN A 85 -2.89 -19.82 11.98
N GLY A 86 -2.02 -18.90 11.59
CA GLY A 86 -0.58 -19.03 11.69
C GLY A 86 0.14 -17.92 10.94
N THR A 87 1.44 -17.76 11.22
CA THR A 87 2.27 -16.76 10.57
C THR A 87 2.58 -17.20 9.13
N ILE A 88 2.49 -16.25 8.21
CA ILE A 88 2.81 -16.46 6.79
C ILE A 88 4.16 -15.79 6.53
N THR A 89 5.17 -16.62 6.33
CA THR A 89 6.53 -16.18 6.04
C THR A 89 6.80 -16.29 4.54
N ILE A 90 7.12 -15.17 3.91
CA ILE A 90 7.57 -15.12 2.52
C ILE A 90 9.09 -15.00 2.53
N ASN A 91 9.78 -16.01 2.02
CA ASN A 91 11.22 -15.91 1.85
C ASN A 91 11.51 -14.99 0.65
N PRO A 92 12.41 -14.02 0.76
CA PRO A 92 12.83 -13.26 -0.41
C PRO A 92 13.67 -14.10 -1.38
N ALA A 93 13.57 -13.79 -2.68
CA ALA A 93 14.51 -14.17 -3.73
C ALA A 93 14.34 -13.25 -4.94
N ALA A 94 15.39 -13.17 -5.77
CA ALA A 94 15.37 -12.44 -7.02
C ALA A 94 14.22 -12.91 -7.93
N GLY A 95 13.38 -11.96 -8.37
CA GLY A 95 12.28 -12.23 -9.30
C GLY A 95 11.09 -13.00 -8.71
N ARG A 96 11.09 -13.28 -7.40
CA ARG A 96 9.97 -13.99 -6.76
C ARG A 96 8.72 -13.12 -6.75
N VAL A 97 7.58 -13.68 -7.15
CA VAL A 97 6.28 -13.01 -7.11
C VAL A 97 5.29 -13.86 -6.32
N VAL A 98 4.82 -13.35 -5.20
CA VAL A 98 3.80 -14.00 -4.37
C VAL A 98 2.53 -13.15 -4.40
N THR A 99 1.42 -13.76 -4.79
CA THR A 99 0.11 -13.09 -4.79
C THR A 99 -0.82 -13.82 -3.83
N ILE A 100 -1.42 -13.10 -2.90
CA ILE A 100 -2.37 -13.64 -1.92
C ILE A 100 -3.63 -12.79 -2.00
N SER A 101 -4.76 -13.39 -2.35
CA SER A 101 -6.06 -12.74 -2.31
C SER A 101 -7.03 -13.42 -1.36
N SER A 102 -7.95 -12.64 -0.79
CA SER A 102 -9.04 -13.14 0.05
C SER A 102 -8.58 -14.04 1.20
N LEU A 103 -7.44 -13.72 1.80
CA LEU A 103 -6.94 -14.36 3.01
C LEU A 103 -7.55 -13.69 4.24
N SER A 104 -7.92 -14.48 5.24
CA SER A 104 -8.09 -14.02 6.63
C SER A 104 -7.00 -14.63 7.51
N SER A 105 -6.33 -13.82 8.33
CA SER A 105 -5.50 -14.28 9.44
C SER A 105 -6.24 -14.27 10.78
N GLY A 106 -7.54 -13.95 10.77
CA GLY A 106 -8.37 -13.81 11.97
C GLY A 106 -8.05 -12.57 12.82
N ASN A 107 -8.88 -12.35 13.85
CA ASN A 107 -8.65 -11.28 14.83
C ASN A 107 -7.74 -11.79 15.96
N PHE A 108 -6.50 -12.06 15.60
CA PHE A 108 -5.47 -12.51 16.53
C PHE A 108 -4.30 -11.54 16.49
N THR A 109 -3.72 -11.24 17.65
CA THR A 109 -2.63 -10.27 17.77
C THR A 109 -1.27 -10.80 17.29
N THR A 110 -1.17 -12.07 16.87
CA THR A 110 0.12 -12.75 16.64
C THR A 110 0.39 -13.20 15.20
N TYR A 111 -0.64 -13.44 14.37
CA TYR A 111 -0.44 -14.08 13.06
C TYR A 111 -0.22 -13.06 11.95
N ASN A 112 1.05 -12.88 11.58
CA ASN A 112 1.48 -11.82 10.67
C ASN A 112 1.79 -12.35 9.27
N VAL A 113 1.72 -11.48 8.26
CA VAL A 113 2.40 -11.69 6.98
C VAL A 113 3.76 -11.02 7.09
N VAL A 114 4.83 -11.80 6.93
CA VAL A 114 6.21 -11.31 7.14
C VAL A 114 7.12 -11.69 5.98
N THR A 115 8.09 -10.84 5.67
CA THR A 115 9.28 -11.23 4.90
C THR A 115 10.41 -11.63 5.83
N SER A 116 11.03 -12.78 5.58
CA SER A 116 12.19 -13.24 6.35
C SER A 116 13.14 -14.10 5.52
N GLY A 117 14.45 -13.87 5.66
CA GLY A 117 15.52 -14.59 4.94
C GLY A 117 16.38 -13.66 4.07
N ALA A 118 17.48 -14.15 3.50
CA ALA A 118 18.41 -13.29 2.76
C ALA A 118 17.81 -12.69 1.47
N THR A 119 18.21 -11.44 1.14
CA THR A 119 17.75 -10.70 -0.04
C THR A 119 18.89 -10.52 -1.05
N THR A 120 19.38 -11.61 -1.63
CA THR A 120 20.51 -11.59 -2.59
C THR A 120 20.05 -11.60 -4.04
N GLY A 121 20.66 -10.75 -4.88
CA GLY A 121 20.61 -10.87 -6.34
C GLY A 121 19.35 -10.38 -7.04
N GLY A 122 18.41 -9.73 -6.35
CA GLY A 122 17.22 -9.16 -6.98
C GLY A 122 16.11 -8.83 -5.99
N ARG A 123 14.91 -8.62 -6.52
CA ARG A 123 13.74 -8.13 -5.79
C ARG A 123 12.62 -9.17 -5.71
N THR A 124 11.93 -9.21 -4.56
CA THR A 124 10.69 -9.96 -4.38
C THR A 124 9.49 -9.03 -4.47
N THR A 125 8.43 -9.45 -5.15
CA THR A 125 7.16 -8.75 -5.23
C THR A 125 6.10 -9.53 -4.47
N ILE A 126 5.41 -8.85 -3.57
CA ILE A 126 4.32 -9.39 -2.76
C ILE A 126 3.06 -8.60 -3.09
N ASN A 127 2.00 -9.31 -3.47
CA ASN A 127 0.71 -8.72 -3.79
C ASN A 127 -0.33 -9.23 -2.78
N LEU A 128 -0.98 -8.33 -2.06
CA LEU A 128 -1.99 -8.65 -1.04
C LEU A 128 -3.30 -7.96 -1.41
N TYR A 129 -4.35 -8.74 -1.65
CA TYR A 129 -5.62 -8.22 -2.18
C TYR A 129 -6.82 -8.71 -1.39
N ASN A 130 -7.70 -7.79 -0.96
CA ASN A 130 -8.93 -8.13 -0.22
C ASN A 130 -8.70 -8.98 1.04
N CYS A 131 -7.56 -8.81 1.70
CA CYS A 131 -7.20 -9.61 2.87
C CYS A 131 -7.72 -8.97 4.17
N TYR A 132 -7.98 -9.81 5.16
CA TYR A 132 -8.20 -9.43 6.56
C TYR A 132 -7.02 -9.93 7.39
N LEU A 133 -6.10 -9.05 7.77
CA LEU A 133 -4.78 -9.40 8.29
C LEU A 133 -4.55 -8.78 9.67
N ASN A 134 -3.66 -9.37 10.46
CA ASN A 134 -3.19 -8.75 11.70
C ASN A 134 -2.15 -7.66 11.41
N ASN A 135 -0.91 -8.03 11.11
CA ASN A 135 0.14 -7.12 10.65
C ASN A 135 0.71 -7.59 9.30
N VAL A 136 1.21 -6.62 8.53
CA VAL A 136 1.99 -6.84 7.30
C VAL A 136 3.37 -6.25 7.52
N ASN A 137 4.38 -7.09 7.70
CA ASN A 137 5.77 -6.68 7.96
C ASN A 137 6.66 -7.16 6.80
N THR A 138 6.57 -6.43 5.70
CA THR A 138 7.28 -6.69 4.43
C THR A 138 8.34 -5.62 4.16
N ASN A 139 8.91 -5.09 5.24
CA ASN A 139 9.86 -3.98 5.27
C ASN A 139 11.30 -4.40 5.00
N GLN A 140 11.52 -5.64 4.57
CA GLN A 140 12.86 -6.09 4.24
C GLN A 140 13.35 -5.43 2.93
N ALA A 141 14.65 -5.18 2.84
CA ALA A 141 15.24 -4.61 1.63
C ALA A 141 14.93 -5.45 0.39
N ASN A 142 14.96 -4.81 -0.78
CA ASN A 142 14.66 -5.43 -2.07
C ASN A 142 13.27 -6.11 -2.12
N THR A 143 12.29 -5.58 -1.40
CA THR A 143 10.91 -6.07 -1.40
C THR A 143 9.97 -5.00 -1.94
N THR A 144 9.07 -5.38 -2.84
CA THR A 144 7.94 -4.56 -3.27
C THR A 144 6.68 -5.16 -2.72
N THR A 145 5.90 -4.37 -1.99
CA THR A 145 4.58 -4.79 -1.49
C THR A 145 3.49 -3.95 -2.15
N ASN A 146 2.63 -4.61 -2.90
CA ASN A 146 1.41 -4.04 -3.43
C ASN A 146 0.25 -4.55 -2.58
N ILE A 147 -0.37 -3.69 -1.79
CA ILE A 147 -1.48 -4.06 -0.89
C ILE A 147 -2.71 -3.23 -1.21
N SER A 148 -3.84 -3.90 -1.46
CA SER A 148 -5.05 -3.20 -1.86
C SER A 148 -6.34 -3.79 -1.29
N GLY A 149 -7.25 -2.91 -0.86
CA GLY A 149 -8.57 -3.29 -0.34
C GLY A 149 -8.50 -4.14 0.93
N CYS A 150 -7.38 -4.09 1.66
CA CYS A 150 -7.17 -4.92 2.83
C CYS A 150 -7.62 -4.21 4.11
N THR A 151 -8.09 -4.99 5.08
CA THR A 151 -8.23 -4.55 6.47
C THR A 151 -7.09 -5.18 7.27
N VAL A 152 -6.20 -4.34 7.78
CA VAL A 152 -5.06 -4.72 8.60
C VAL A 152 -5.32 -4.20 10.01
N LEU A 153 -5.40 -5.10 11.00
CA LEU A 153 -5.77 -4.72 12.37
C LEU A 153 -4.68 -3.91 13.08
N GLY A 154 -3.43 -4.17 12.73
CA GLY A 154 -2.26 -3.45 13.22
C GLY A 154 -1.61 -2.63 12.11
N THR A 155 -0.33 -2.87 11.88
CA THR A 155 0.51 -2.03 11.02
C THR A 155 0.72 -2.65 9.64
N ILE A 156 0.74 -1.79 8.62
CA ILE A 156 1.32 -2.08 7.31
C ILE A 156 2.73 -1.47 7.28
N THR A 157 3.76 -2.31 7.30
CA THR A 157 5.16 -1.90 7.19
C THR A 157 5.76 -2.44 5.89
N LEU A 158 6.19 -1.56 4.98
CA LEU A 158 6.73 -1.93 3.66
C LEU A 158 8.01 -1.14 3.34
N SER A 159 8.94 -1.74 2.60
CA SER A 159 10.18 -1.06 2.17
C SER A 159 9.99 -0.24 0.89
N HIS A 160 9.19 -0.77 -0.03
CA HIS A 160 8.77 -0.14 -1.28
C HIS A 160 7.43 -0.73 -1.73
N GLY A 161 6.67 0.00 -2.55
CA GLY A 161 5.51 -0.49 -3.28
C GLY A 161 4.31 0.43 -3.19
N ARG A 162 3.12 -0.15 -3.39
CA ARG A 162 1.85 0.59 -3.45
C ARG A 162 0.87 0.11 -2.39
N ALA A 163 0.24 1.04 -1.67
CA ALA A 163 -0.88 0.76 -0.78
C ALA A 163 -2.11 1.55 -1.23
N THR A 164 -3.21 0.87 -1.62
CA THR A 164 -4.47 1.52 -1.99
C THR A 164 -5.69 0.98 -1.25
N SER A 165 -6.62 1.84 -0.83
CA SER A 165 -7.90 1.40 -0.25
C SER A 165 -7.74 0.47 0.99
N ASN A 166 -6.71 0.69 1.80
CA ASN A 166 -6.50 -0.14 2.99
C ASN A 166 -7.03 0.54 4.25
N LYS A 167 -7.46 -0.26 5.23
CA LYS A 167 -7.62 0.17 6.63
C LYS A 167 -6.45 -0.38 7.43
N ALA A 168 -5.77 0.45 8.20
CA ALA A 168 -4.71 0.04 9.12
C ALA A 168 -4.74 0.90 10.38
N GLN A 169 -4.14 0.42 11.47
CA GLN A 169 -3.82 1.30 12.61
C GLN A 169 -2.71 2.28 12.24
N TYR A 170 -1.70 1.81 11.52
CA TYR A 170 -0.57 2.62 11.09
C TYR A 170 -0.01 2.12 9.77
N ILE A 171 0.49 3.02 8.93
CA ILE A 171 1.18 2.67 7.67
C ILE A 171 2.58 3.28 7.72
N ASN A 172 3.59 2.42 7.68
CA ASN A 172 4.99 2.81 7.82
C ASN A 172 5.79 2.36 6.61
N VAL A 173 6.39 3.31 5.89
CA VAL A 173 7.36 3.01 4.86
C VAL A 173 8.75 3.02 5.48
N TYR A 174 9.37 1.85 5.58
CA TYR A 174 10.62 1.68 6.29
C TYR A 174 11.40 0.51 5.71
N SER A 175 12.73 0.61 5.70
CA SER A 175 13.61 -0.53 5.48
C SER A 175 14.77 -0.49 6.48
N PRO A 176 15.08 -1.60 7.17
CA PRO A 176 16.18 -1.64 8.13
C PRO A 176 17.56 -1.58 7.45
N THR A 177 17.60 -1.85 6.15
CA THR A 177 18.82 -1.82 5.33
C THR A 177 18.53 -1.19 3.97
N THR A 178 19.54 -0.60 3.35
CA THR A 178 19.42 -0.01 2.01
C THR A 178 19.12 -1.08 0.95
N ASP A 179 18.27 -0.75 -0.02
CA ASP A 179 18.03 -1.60 -1.18
C ASP A 179 19.27 -1.65 -2.10
N THR A 180 19.70 -2.86 -2.44
CA THR A 180 20.80 -3.11 -3.40
C THR A 180 20.30 -3.38 -4.82
N SER A 181 19.01 -3.66 -4.96
CA SER A 181 18.32 -3.85 -6.25
C SER A 181 17.08 -2.93 -6.28
N PRO A 182 17.28 -1.60 -6.40
CA PRO A 182 16.20 -0.63 -6.27
C PRO A 182 15.13 -0.83 -7.34
N ALA A 183 13.87 -0.61 -6.98
CA ALA A 183 12.79 -0.52 -7.96
C ALA A 183 12.92 0.76 -8.81
N THR A 184 12.31 0.75 -10.00
CA THR A 184 12.24 1.93 -10.88
C THR A 184 11.04 2.84 -10.56
N SER A 185 10.09 2.36 -9.76
CA SER A 185 8.92 3.10 -9.31
C SER A 185 9.15 3.81 -7.98
N ASP A 186 8.29 4.78 -7.70
CA ASP A 186 8.19 5.44 -6.41
C ASP A 186 7.34 4.62 -5.42
N ILE A 187 7.32 5.05 -4.16
CA ILE A 187 6.35 4.57 -3.17
C ILE A 187 5.04 5.34 -3.34
N GLU A 188 3.92 4.63 -3.35
CA GLU A 188 2.59 5.21 -3.62
C GLU A 188 1.57 4.76 -2.57
N LEU A 189 1.14 5.67 -1.69
CA LEU A 189 0.11 5.39 -0.69
C LEU A 189 -1.12 6.25 -1.01
N TYR A 190 -2.13 5.65 -1.65
CA TYR A 190 -3.31 6.37 -2.12
C TYR A 190 -4.60 5.89 -1.48
N GLY A 191 -5.46 6.80 -1.01
CA GLY A 191 -6.81 6.39 -0.58
C GLY A 191 -6.83 5.48 0.64
N ASN A 192 -5.82 5.50 1.51
CA ASN A 192 -5.81 4.64 2.70
C ASN A 192 -6.43 5.34 3.91
N LYS A 193 -7.01 4.53 4.80
CA LYS A 193 -7.40 4.92 6.14
C LYS A 193 -6.35 4.45 7.15
N SER A 194 -5.83 5.36 7.97
CA SER A 194 -4.90 5.03 9.07
C SER A 194 -5.34 5.68 10.38
N ASP A 195 -5.39 4.94 11.48
CA ASP A 195 -5.82 5.48 12.78
C ASP A 195 -4.78 6.42 13.42
N PHE A 196 -3.50 6.08 13.35
CA PHE A 196 -2.42 6.85 13.99
C PHE A 196 -1.61 7.70 13.02
N GLY A 197 -1.56 7.34 11.74
CA GLY A 197 -0.86 8.13 10.73
C GLY A 197 -0.13 7.32 9.66
N ILE A 198 0.59 8.04 8.82
CA ILE A 198 1.37 7.49 7.71
C ILE A 198 2.79 8.05 7.83
N SER A 199 3.81 7.18 7.80
CA SER A 199 5.20 7.63 7.87
C SER A 199 6.09 7.18 6.74
N ASN A 200 7.11 8.00 6.46
CA ASN A 200 8.25 7.63 5.62
C ASN A 200 9.55 7.69 6.41
N ASN A 201 10.21 6.55 6.51
CA ASN A 201 11.58 6.38 6.99
C ASN A 201 12.39 5.58 5.97
N GLN A 202 12.24 5.92 4.69
CA GLN A 202 12.90 5.27 3.55
C GLN A 202 13.74 6.29 2.78
N SER A 203 14.96 5.90 2.43
CA SER A 203 15.97 6.75 1.78
C SER A 203 16.30 6.35 0.33
N ASN A 204 15.64 5.32 -0.22
CA ASN A 204 15.92 4.84 -1.58
C ASN A 204 14.97 5.37 -2.67
N TYR A 205 13.79 5.87 -2.30
CA TYR A 205 12.70 6.19 -3.23
C TYR A 205 12.12 7.57 -2.96
N ASN A 206 11.48 8.16 -3.97
CA ASN A 206 10.51 9.21 -3.69
C ASN A 206 9.23 8.58 -3.11
N PHE A 207 8.43 9.38 -2.42
CA PHE A 207 7.10 8.96 -1.98
C PHE A 207 6.01 9.90 -2.48
N LYS A 208 4.82 9.32 -2.70
CA LYS A 208 3.59 10.02 -3.02
C LYS A 208 2.49 9.54 -2.09
N PHE A 209 2.06 10.42 -1.20
CA PHE A 209 0.98 10.16 -0.25
C PHE A 209 -0.23 10.99 -0.64
N TYR A 210 -1.20 10.35 -1.31
CA TYR A 210 -2.36 11.05 -1.84
C TYR A 210 -3.67 10.55 -1.26
N ASN A 211 -4.61 11.46 -1.07
CA ASN A 211 -6.01 11.09 -0.83
C ASN A 211 -6.22 10.15 0.37
N ASN A 212 -5.33 10.17 1.36
CA ASN A 212 -5.46 9.35 2.55
C ASN A 212 -6.28 10.08 3.62
N PHE A 213 -6.96 9.31 4.48
CA PHE A 213 -7.60 9.77 5.70
C PHE A 213 -6.79 9.23 6.90
N CYS A 214 -6.13 10.10 7.64
CA CYS A 214 -5.28 9.66 8.77
C CYS A 214 -5.16 10.70 9.89
N ALA A 215 -4.49 10.35 11.00
CA ALA A 215 -4.22 11.28 12.09
C ALA A 215 -2.97 12.15 11.90
N GLY A 216 -2.10 11.84 10.93
CA GLY A 216 -0.92 12.65 10.62
C GLY A 216 0.04 12.00 9.64
N PHE A 217 0.99 12.81 9.16
CA PHE A 217 2.09 12.42 8.29
C PHE A 217 3.43 12.69 8.96
N PHE A 218 4.28 11.65 9.03
CA PHE A 218 5.57 11.73 9.71
C PHE A 218 6.72 11.33 8.77
N VAL A 219 7.63 12.26 8.47
CA VAL A 219 8.75 12.03 7.56
C VAL A 219 10.06 12.07 8.35
N TYR A 220 10.70 10.92 8.48
CA TYR A 220 11.93 10.74 9.27
C TYR A 220 13.17 10.51 8.41
N ALA A 221 12.98 10.14 7.14
CA ALA A 221 14.03 10.00 6.15
C ALA A 221 13.48 10.27 4.76
N ILE A 222 14.35 10.70 3.85
CA ILE A 222 14.07 10.84 2.41
C ILE A 222 15.29 10.43 1.59
N LYS A 223 15.10 10.21 0.29
CA LYS A 223 16.19 10.03 -0.67
C LYS A 223 16.85 11.37 -1.01
N THR A 224 18.19 11.41 -1.09
CA THR A 224 18.90 12.62 -1.51
C THR A 224 18.48 13.06 -2.92
N GLY A 225 18.13 14.34 -3.09
CA GLY A 225 17.66 14.90 -4.36
C GLY A 225 16.24 14.48 -4.77
N SER A 226 15.49 13.85 -3.86
CA SER A 226 14.11 13.42 -4.10
C SER A 226 13.13 14.56 -4.31
N ALA A 227 12.03 14.26 -4.98
CA ALA A 227 10.82 15.09 -5.05
C ALA A 227 9.66 14.28 -4.49
N ASN A 228 9.26 14.58 -3.26
CA ASN A 228 8.21 13.85 -2.54
C ASN A 228 6.96 14.69 -2.40
N GLU A 229 5.82 14.02 -2.22
CA GLU A 229 4.52 14.68 -2.29
C GLU A 229 3.53 14.13 -1.24
N ILE A 230 2.87 15.05 -0.55
CA ILE A 230 1.77 14.82 0.39
C ILE A 230 0.60 15.70 -0.08
N ILE A 231 -0.27 15.15 -0.91
CA ILE A 231 -1.27 15.93 -1.67
C ILE A 231 -2.69 15.42 -1.43
N ASN A 232 -3.66 16.33 -1.30
CA ASN A 232 -5.08 16.00 -1.19
C ASN A 232 -5.36 15.03 -0.03
N ASN A 233 -4.66 15.10 1.11
CA ASN A 233 -4.96 14.23 2.25
C ASN A 233 -5.87 14.91 3.26
N THR A 234 -6.67 14.11 3.95
CA THR A 234 -7.44 14.54 5.11
C THR A 234 -6.76 14.06 6.38
N VAL A 235 -6.38 15.03 7.22
CA VAL A 235 -5.79 14.76 8.53
C VAL A 235 -6.81 15.11 9.61
N TYR A 236 -7.20 14.12 10.41
CA TYR A 236 -8.11 14.35 11.54
C TYR A 236 -7.58 13.67 12.79
N ASN A 237 -7.17 14.47 13.77
CA ASN A 237 -6.75 13.97 15.08
C ASN A 237 -7.56 14.66 16.20
N PRO A 238 -8.63 14.02 16.69
CA PRO A 238 -9.46 14.58 17.76
C PRO A 238 -8.79 14.51 19.14
N ASN A 239 -7.59 13.93 19.24
CA ASN A 239 -6.86 13.77 20.50
C ASN A 239 -5.65 14.72 20.52
N PRO A 240 -5.35 15.37 21.67
CA PRO A 240 -4.15 16.17 21.80
C PRO A 240 -2.90 15.29 21.63
N GLY A 241 -1.90 15.80 20.94
CA GLY A 241 -0.63 15.11 20.71
C GLY A 241 0.57 16.05 20.75
N ASP A 242 1.77 15.46 20.76
CA ASP A 242 3.04 16.20 20.84
C ASP A 242 3.61 16.60 19.48
N LEU A 243 3.03 16.07 18.40
CA LEU A 243 3.48 16.30 17.03
C LEU A 243 2.39 16.99 16.22
N GLY A 244 2.79 17.95 15.38
CA GLY A 244 1.91 18.54 14.38
C GLY A 244 1.45 17.52 13.33
N PRO A 245 0.33 17.76 12.64
CA PRO A 245 -0.25 16.83 11.67
C PRO A 245 0.66 16.55 10.47
N PHE A 246 1.57 17.47 10.14
CA PHE A 246 2.65 17.25 9.18
C PHE A 246 3.98 17.50 9.87
N HIS A 247 4.71 16.43 10.15
CA HIS A 247 5.96 16.48 10.90
C HIS A 247 7.11 15.92 10.09
N ILE A 248 8.05 16.79 9.73
CA ILE A 248 9.25 16.45 8.98
C ILE A 248 10.43 16.63 9.93
N ASN A 249 11.12 15.54 10.22
CA ASN A 249 12.26 15.51 11.13
C ASN A 249 13.28 14.49 10.60
N LEU A 250 14.09 14.95 9.64
CA LEU A 250 14.99 14.08 8.88
C LEU A 250 16.22 13.69 9.72
N ASN A 251 16.23 12.44 10.19
CA ASN A 251 17.31 11.91 11.04
C ASN A 251 18.50 11.36 10.23
N ASN A 252 18.37 11.25 8.91
CA ASN A 252 19.34 10.61 8.03
C ASN A 252 20.34 11.59 7.36
N GLY A 253 20.17 12.90 7.55
CA GLY A 253 21.03 13.92 6.93
C GLY A 253 20.79 14.17 5.44
N ASN A 254 19.87 13.43 4.80
CA ASN A 254 19.59 13.58 3.38
C ASN A 254 18.79 14.86 3.10
N THR A 255 18.99 15.41 1.91
CA THR A 255 18.28 16.60 1.43
C THR A 255 17.36 16.29 0.27
N GLY A 256 16.28 17.04 0.11
CA GLY A 256 15.33 16.84 -0.98
C GLY A 256 14.12 17.73 -0.82
N ASN A 257 13.15 17.58 -1.72
CA ASN A 257 11.96 18.41 -1.76
C ASN A 257 10.75 17.64 -1.22
N ILE A 258 9.87 18.33 -0.49
CA ILE A 258 8.58 17.81 -0.07
C ILE A 258 7.51 18.85 -0.39
N ALA A 259 6.60 18.52 -1.32
CA ALA A 259 5.41 19.30 -1.61
C ALA A 259 4.27 18.84 -0.69
N ILE A 260 3.72 19.76 0.10
CA ILE A 260 2.55 19.55 0.96
C ILE A 260 1.45 20.44 0.44
N MET A 261 0.46 19.86 -0.25
CA MET A 261 -0.50 20.67 -0.99
C MET A 261 -1.93 20.15 -0.91
N ASN A 262 -2.90 21.07 -0.92
CA ASN A 262 -4.34 20.76 -0.95
C ASN A 262 -4.80 19.83 0.18
N ASN A 263 -4.09 19.76 1.30
CA ASN A 263 -4.51 18.93 2.41
C ASN A 263 -5.56 19.67 3.25
N ALA A 264 -6.49 18.93 3.84
CA ALA A 264 -7.47 19.46 4.78
C ALA A 264 -7.24 18.81 6.15
N ALA A 265 -6.96 19.62 7.16
CA ALA A 265 -6.51 19.13 8.45
C ALA A 265 -7.28 19.75 9.62
N SER A 266 -7.54 18.93 10.64
CA SER A 266 -8.07 19.36 11.93
C SER A 266 -7.43 18.52 13.02
N PHE A 267 -6.91 19.19 14.04
CA PHE A 267 -6.27 18.51 15.16
C PHE A 267 -6.49 19.27 16.46
N VAL A 268 -6.54 18.54 17.57
CA VAL A 268 -6.52 19.17 18.89
C VAL A 268 -5.08 19.51 19.24
N ALA A 269 -4.82 20.78 19.51
CA ALA A 269 -3.49 21.23 19.92
C ALA A 269 -3.14 20.59 21.29
N GLY A 270 -2.01 19.88 21.33
CA GLY A 270 -1.42 19.37 22.56
C GLY A 270 -0.24 20.23 22.98
N ALA A 271 0.97 19.67 22.96
CA ALA A 271 2.20 20.43 23.24
C ALA A 271 2.58 21.40 22.11
N THR A 272 1.98 21.25 20.93
CA THR A 272 2.21 22.10 19.76
C THR A 272 0.91 22.42 19.03
N ASP A 273 0.82 23.63 18.51
CA ASP A 273 -0.22 24.11 17.59
C ASP A 273 0.29 24.24 16.14
N VAL A 274 1.51 23.77 15.88
CA VAL A 274 2.16 23.86 14.58
C VAL A 274 1.46 22.91 13.60
N CYS A 275 0.97 23.47 12.49
CA CYS A 275 0.34 22.74 11.41
C CYS A 275 1.37 21.95 10.58
N ILE A 276 2.48 22.60 10.21
CA ILE A 276 3.57 21.97 9.46
C ILE A 276 4.88 22.30 10.13
N LYS A 277 5.58 21.25 10.57
CA LYS A 277 6.90 21.35 11.20
C LYS A 277 7.96 20.78 10.27
N ASN A 278 8.98 21.57 9.95
CA ASN A 278 10.15 21.17 9.19
C ASN A 278 11.44 21.34 10.00
N ASN A 279 11.90 20.26 10.63
CA ASN A 279 13.13 20.24 11.39
C ASN A 279 14.34 19.91 10.48
N ASN A 280 14.64 20.84 9.57
CA ASN A 280 15.80 20.94 8.67
C ASN A 280 16.00 19.83 7.61
N ASN A 281 16.87 20.14 6.63
CA ASN A 281 17.35 19.35 5.48
C ASN A 281 16.36 19.11 4.32
N ALA A 282 15.04 19.16 4.55
CA ALA A 282 14.07 19.20 3.46
C ALA A 282 13.77 20.63 3.01
N THR A 283 13.68 20.85 1.70
CA THR A 283 13.00 22.02 1.12
C THR A 283 11.51 21.71 1.08
N VAL A 284 10.74 22.28 2.01
CA VAL A 284 9.29 22.09 2.06
C VAL A 284 8.58 23.21 1.32
N THR A 285 7.66 22.85 0.44
CA THR A 285 6.72 23.77 -0.23
C THR A 285 5.31 23.45 0.23
N ALA A 286 4.68 24.35 0.97
CA ALA A 286 3.32 24.18 1.48
C ALA A 286 2.35 25.13 0.77
N THR A 287 1.40 24.60 -0.01
CA THR A 287 0.44 25.43 -0.75
C THR A 287 -0.99 24.93 -0.69
N TYR A 288 -1.97 25.85 -0.67
CA TYR A 288 -3.40 25.50 -0.70
C TYR A 288 -3.86 24.53 0.39
N ASN A 289 -3.19 24.47 1.54
CA ASN A 289 -3.62 23.63 2.65
C ASN A 289 -4.66 24.37 3.52
N LEU A 290 -5.64 23.65 4.01
CA LEU A 290 -6.71 24.16 4.87
C LEU A 290 -6.64 23.53 6.26
N PHE A 291 -6.71 24.37 7.29
CA PHE A 291 -6.69 23.96 8.69
C PHE A 291 -7.87 24.55 9.46
N THR A 292 -8.53 23.75 10.30
CA THR A 292 -9.51 24.30 11.27
C THR A 292 -8.83 25.12 12.36
N ASN A 293 -7.56 24.85 12.61
CA ASN A 293 -6.71 25.58 13.53
C ASN A 293 -6.12 26.81 12.82
N ALA A 294 -5.65 27.80 13.58
CA ALA A 294 -4.82 28.87 13.01
C ALA A 294 -3.63 28.25 12.26
N PHE A 295 -3.32 28.77 11.07
CA PHE A 295 -2.25 28.20 10.25
C PHE A 295 -0.90 28.67 10.78
N VAL A 296 -0.20 27.76 11.45
CA VAL A 296 1.11 28.00 12.08
C VAL A 296 2.14 27.04 11.50
N THR A 297 3.32 27.54 11.18
CA THR A 297 4.43 26.73 10.66
C THR A 297 5.68 26.91 11.50
N GLU A 298 6.51 25.87 11.56
CA GLU A 298 7.81 25.88 12.24
C GLU A 298 8.88 25.33 11.31
N GLY A 299 10.02 26.04 11.22
CA GLY A 299 11.13 25.69 10.34
C GLY A 299 11.08 26.38 8.97
N ALA A 300 12.14 26.18 8.17
CA ALA A 300 12.26 26.83 6.87
C ALA A 300 11.34 26.18 5.82
N MET A 301 10.49 26.97 5.18
CA MET A 301 9.61 26.48 4.11
C MET A 301 9.11 27.62 3.19
N ILE A 302 8.72 27.24 1.97
CA ILE A 302 8.06 28.11 1.01
C ILE A 302 6.55 27.91 1.16
N GLN A 303 5.79 28.98 1.41
CA GLN A 303 4.35 28.88 1.65
C GLN A 303 3.53 29.89 0.84
N SER A 304 2.39 29.46 0.31
CA SER A 304 1.42 30.35 -0.35
C SER A 304 0.01 29.77 -0.33
N ASN A 305 -1.01 30.64 -0.26
CA ASN A 305 -2.42 30.24 -0.33
C ASN A 305 -2.88 29.20 0.72
N ASN A 306 -2.19 29.08 1.87
CA ASN A 306 -2.67 28.27 2.98
C ASN A 306 -3.67 29.06 3.82
N SER A 307 -4.69 28.38 4.35
CA SER A 307 -5.74 28.98 5.18
C SER A 307 -5.85 28.26 6.51
N GLY A 308 -5.97 29.02 7.59
CA GLY A 308 -6.25 28.53 8.94
C GLY A 308 -7.58 29.08 9.45
N SER A 309 -8.05 28.53 10.57
CA SER A 309 -9.32 28.90 11.21
C SER A 309 -10.52 28.75 10.28
N VAL A 310 -10.46 27.81 9.32
CA VAL A 310 -11.55 27.55 8.38
C VAL A 310 -12.60 26.62 9.01
N ASN A 311 -13.85 26.76 8.59
CA ASN A 311 -14.93 25.89 9.07
C ASN A 311 -15.00 24.62 8.20
N MET A 312 -14.65 23.48 8.79
CA MET A 312 -14.72 22.15 8.17
C MET A 312 -15.25 21.13 9.18
N ASN A 313 -16.09 20.20 8.73
CA ASN A 313 -16.64 19.11 9.54
C ASN A 313 -16.04 17.79 9.08
N PHE A 314 -15.52 17.00 10.02
CA PHE A 314 -14.89 15.71 9.77
C PHE A 314 -15.70 14.59 10.42
N ASN A 315 -15.92 13.49 9.69
CA ASN A 315 -16.52 12.27 10.21
C ASN A 315 -15.50 11.13 10.15
N ASN A 316 -15.07 10.63 11.30
CA ASN A 316 -14.08 9.55 11.41
C ASN A 316 -14.67 8.14 11.30
N THR A 317 -15.99 8.01 11.20
CA THR A 317 -16.69 6.73 11.02
C THR A 317 -16.95 6.48 9.54
N GLU A 318 -17.47 7.50 8.84
CA GLU A 318 -17.75 7.46 7.41
C GLU A 318 -16.54 7.87 6.57
N TYR A 319 -15.51 8.45 7.20
CA TYR A 319 -14.34 9.03 6.54
C TYR A 319 -14.76 10.10 5.54
N THR A 320 -15.49 11.11 6.01
CA THR A 320 -15.98 12.21 5.17
C THR A 320 -15.52 13.57 5.71
N ILE A 321 -15.47 14.55 4.82
CA ILE A 321 -15.18 15.94 5.12
C ILE A 321 -16.15 16.84 4.36
N SER A 322 -16.62 17.92 5.00
CA SER A 322 -17.48 18.93 4.38
C SER A 322 -17.17 20.34 4.91
N GLY A 323 -17.63 21.37 4.19
CA GLY A 323 -17.45 22.77 4.56
C GLY A 323 -16.55 23.51 3.58
N MET A 324 -15.64 24.35 4.11
CA MET A 324 -14.76 25.20 3.31
C MET A 324 -13.68 24.44 2.52
N ASN A 325 -13.60 23.11 2.64
CA ASN A 325 -12.68 22.30 1.85
C ASN A 325 -13.11 22.16 0.38
N ALA A 326 -14.40 22.33 0.08
CA ALA A 326 -14.93 22.20 -1.26
C ALA A 326 -14.39 23.29 -2.20
N ASN A 327 -13.88 22.90 -3.37
CA ASN A 327 -13.26 23.77 -4.39
C ASN A 327 -12.18 24.71 -3.84
N ALA A 328 -11.49 24.32 -2.78
CA ALA A 328 -10.52 25.17 -2.08
C ALA A 328 -9.05 24.87 -2.43
N GLY A 329 -8.77 23.77 -3.12
CA GLY A 329 -7.43 23.37 -3.54
C GLY A 329 -6.87 24.20 -4.70
N ASN A 330 -5.74 23.75 -5.24
CA ASN A 330 -5.03 24.40 -6.34
C ASN A 330 -5.93 24.50 -7.60
N PRO A 331 -6.11 25.71 -8.17
CA PRO A 331 -6.99 25.92 -9.32
C PRO A 331 -6.38 25.43 -10.66
N ALA A 332 -5.12 25.01 -10.70
CA ALA A 332 -4.52 24.55 -11.94
C ALA A 332 -5.22 23.30 -12.47
N VAL A 333 -5.37 23.22 -13.79
CA VAL A 333 -6.03 22.11 -14.48
C VAL A 333 -5.42 20.76 -14.13
N SER A 334 -4.13 20.71 -13.79
CA SER A 334 -3.43 19.51 -13.34
C SER A 334 -3.90 18.96 -11.99
N TYR A 335 -4.77 19.68 -11.28
CA TYR A 335 -5.31 19.26 -9.99
C TYR A 335 -6.84 19.19 -9.96
N THR A 336 -7.57 19.56 -11.01
CA THR A 336 -9.05 19.49 -10.99
C THR A 336 -9.58 18.12 -10.58
N ASP A 337 -10.77 18.11 -9.99
CA ASP A 337 -11.46 16.89 -9.59
C ASP A 337 -11.87 16.04 -10.81
N LEU A 338 -12.45 14.87 -10.56
CA LEU A 338 -12.90 13.95 -11.62
C LEU A 338 -14.02 14.52 -12.48
N ASP A 339 -14.85 15.39 -11.92
CA ASP A 339 -15.90 16.14 -12.60
C ASP A 339 -15.39 17.46 -13.22
N LEU A 340 -14.07 17.66 -13.22
CA LEU A 340 -13.36 18.81 -13.75
C LEU A 340 -13.63 20.13 -13.01
N THR A 341 -14.25 20.10 -11.83
CA THR A 341 -14.31 21.28 -10.97
C THR A 341 -12.96 21.59 -10.33
N ARG A 342 -12.84 22.76 -9.71
CA ARG A 342 -11.63 23.12 -8.99
C ARG A 342 -11.42 22.13 -7.85
N ASN A 343 -10.20 21.64 -7.71
CA ASN A 343 -9.82 20.64 -6.71
C ASN A 343 -10.40 20.91 -5.31
N ASP A 344 -11.02 19.91 -4.72
CA ASP A 344 -11.34 19.90 -3.29
C ASP A 344 -10.07 19.73 -2.45
N ALA A 345 -9.96 20.44 -1.32
CA ALA A 345 -8.93 20.12 -0.34
C ALA A 345 -9.33 18.86 0.46
N GLY A 346 -8.35 18.01 0.74
CA GLY A 346 -8.56 16.74 1.40
C GLY A 346 -8.80 15.57 0.45
N HIS A 347 -9.13 14.42 1.03
CA HIS A 347 -9.09 13.12 0.37
C HIS A 347 -10.09 12.89 -0.76
N TYR A 348 -11.06 13.77 -0.96
CA TYR A 348 -11.94 13.74 -2.13
C TYR A 348 -11.40 14.51 -3.34
N GLY A 349 -10.32 15.27 -3.20
CA GLY A 349 -9.76 16.10 -4.26
C GLY A 349 -9.01 15.35 -5.35
N GLY A 350 -9.09 15.86 -6.57
CA GLY A 350 -8.22 15.50 -7.70
C GLY A 350 -8.48 14.12 -8.29
N SER A 351 -7.63 13.72 -9.24
CA SER A 351 -7.83 12.49 -10.03
C SER A 351 -7.69 11.19 -9.23
N ASN A 352 -7.04 11.24 -8.06
CA ASN A 352 -6.93 10.11 -7.13
C ASN A 352 -7.97 10.20 -6.01
N SER A 353 -9.11 10.85 -6.25
CA SER A 353 -10.20 10.99 -5.27
C SER A 353 -10.53 9.68 -4.55
N TRP A 354 -10.81 9.76 -3.25
CA TRP A 354 -11.20 8.65 -2.39
C TRP A 354 -12.26 7.73 -3.01
N ALA A 355 -13.23 8.32 -3.73
CA ALA A 355 -14.29 7.59 -4.40
C ALA A 355 -13.80 6.54 -5.42
N ASN A 356 -12.62 6.73 -6.03
CA ASN A 356 -12.02 5.76 -6.93
C ASN A 356 -11.51 4.51 -6.22
N TYR A 357 -11.17 4.63 -4.94
CA TYR A 357 -10.60 3.55 -4.14
C TYR A 357 -11.65 2.87 -3.25
N TRP A 358 -12.70 3.60 -2.86
CA TRP A 358 -13.79 3.14 -1.99
C TRP A 358 -15.13 3.23 -2.71
N PRO A 359 -15.39 2.36 -3.70
CA PRO A 359 -16.64 2.39 -4.43
C PRO A 359 -17.82 2.10 -3.49
N ALA A 360 -18.94 2.78 -3.74
CA ALA A 360 -20.15 2.70 -2.93
C ALA A 360 -20.89 1.36 -3.04
N ASP A 361 -20.53 0.51 -4.01
CA ASP A 361 -21.13 -0.81 -4.15
C ASP A 361 -20.62 -1.79 -3.09
N SER A 362 -21.46 -2.74 -2.69
CA SER A 362 -21.19 -3.71 -1.61
C SER A 362 -20.10 -4.74 -1.94
N GLY A 363 -19.17 -4.42 -2.86
CA GLY A 363 -18.01 -5.24 -3.19
C GLY A 363 -18.32 -6.52 -3.98
N GLY A 364 -19.47 -6.61 -4.64
CA GLY A 364 -19.86 -7.81 -5.43
C GLY A 364 -19.35 -7.84 -6.86
N LYS A 365 -18.50 -6.89 -7.27
CA LYS A 365 -18.02 -6.76 -8.66
C LYS A 365 -16.48 -6.69 -8.68
N PRO A 366 -15.82 -7.14 -9.77
CA PRO A 366 -14.40 -6.89 -9.98
C PRO A 366 -14.08 -5.40 -9.90
N GLN A 367 -13.00 -5.04 -9.21
CA GLN A 367 -12.58 -3.64 -9.02
C GLN A 367 -11.21 -3.42 -9.64
N VAL A 368 -11.09 -2.35 -10.43
CA VAL A 368 -9.79 -1.80 -10.84
C VAL A 368 -9.32 -0.92 -9.70
N ASN A 369 -8.24 -1.32 -9.02
CA ASN A 369 -7.77 -0.64 -7.80
C ASN A 369 -6.64 0.35 -8.06
N TYR A 370 -6.11 0.34 -9.28
CA TYR A 370 -5.15 1.31 -9.77
C TYR A 370 -5.19 1.36 -11.28
N LEU A 371 -5.23 2.57 -11.82
CA LEU A 371 -5.15 2.87 -13.24
C LEU A 371 -4.24 4.09 -13.39
N LEU A 372 -3.15 3.92 -14.13
CA LEU A 372 -2.28 5.03 -14.51
C LEU A 372 -2.57 5.36 -15.97
N THR A 373 -3.06 6.58 -16.17
CA THR A 373 -3.34 7.15 -17.49
C THR A 373 -2.81 8.58 -17.54
N PRO A 374 -2.33 9.05 -18.70
CA PRO A 374 -2.10 10.47 -18.92
C PRO A 374 -3.38 11.27 -18.70
N ARG A 375 -3.28 12.35 -17.92
CA ARG A 375 -4.40 13.26 -17.66
C ARG A 375 -4.86 14.01 -18.91
N THR A 376 -3.92 14.34 -19.80
CA THR A 376 -4.17 15.02 -21.08
C THR A 376 -3.31 14.38 -22.15
N ILE A 377 -3.85 14.25 -23.36
CA ILE A 377 -3.12 13.76 -24.54
C ILE A 377 -3.05 14.92 -25.52
N SER A 378 -1.88 15.57 -25.62
CA SER A 378 -1.65 16.68 -26.55
C SER A 378 -0.93 16.23 -27.83
N SER A 379 -0.22 15.11 -27.81
CA SER A 379 0.37 14.37 -28.94
C SER A 379 1.08 13.10 -28.44
N GLY A 380 1.41 12.15 -29.33
CA GLY A 380 2.25 10.98 -29.00
C GLY A 380 1.51 9.68 -28.67
N THR A 381 2.26 8.68 -28.18
CA THR A 381 1.75 7.35 -27.80
C THR A 381 1.12 7.40 -26.41
N LEU A 382 -0.07 6.82 -26.28
CA LEU A 382 -0.81 6.67 -25.03
C LEU A 382 -0.43 5.36 -24.34
N ASP A 383 0.26 5.46 -23.20
CA ASP A 383 0.54 4.32 -22.33
C ASP A 383 -0.47 4.27 -21.18
N ILE A 384 -1.21 3.17 -21.08
CA ILE A 384 -2.16 2.89 -19.99
C ILE A 384 -1.71 1.62 -19.29
N SER A 385 -1.63 1.66 -17.96
CA SER A 385 -1.39 0.47 -17.14
C SER A 385 -2.35 0.42 -15.96
N GLY A 386 -2.69 -0.78 -15.49
CA GLY A 386 -3.62 -0.93 -14.38
C GLY A 386 -3.48 -2.26 -13.67
N SER A 387 -4.12 -2.35 -12.50
CA SER A 387 -4.22 -3.57 -11.71
C SER A 387 -5.59 -3.65 -11.04
N GLY A 388 -6.13 -4.87 -10.89
CA GLY A 388 -7.44 -5.10 -10.31
C GLY A 388 -7.54 -6.46 -9.62
N PHE A 389 -8.57 -6.63 -8.79
CA PHE A 389 -8.92 -7.92 -8.17
C PHE A 389 -10.45 -8.03 -8.01
N SER A 390 -10.96 -9.26 -7.84
CA SER A 390 -12.35 -9.49 -7.42
C SER A 390 -12.40 -9.63 -5.90
N LYS A 391 -13.32 -8.91 -5.27
CA LYS A 391 -13.62 -9.09 -3.84
C LYS A 391 -14.23 -10.47 -3.57
#